data_AF-A0AAD9B930-F1
#
_entry.id   AF-A0AAD9B930-F1
#
_cell.length_a   1.000
_cell.length_b   1.000
_cell.length_c   1.000
_cell.angle_alpha   90.00
_cell.angle_beta   90.00
_cell.angle_gamma   90.00
#
_symmetry.space_group_name_H-M   'P 1'
#
loop_
_entity.id
_entity.type
_entity.pdbx_description
1 polymer ?
#
loop_
_entity_poly.entity_id
_entity_poly.type
_entity_poly.pdbx_seq_one_letter_code
_entity_poly.pdbx_strand_id
1 'polypeptide(L)'
;MAVCSSVPISDLLDRASQGSDKLHALSTTISQDLNSHFPPIGRVIMPRPSMCHTSSLQTPSDKQQALQVSESDLLSLARSLLQAWSDPLLMGPAAQTISLLPFSGGNDIGQDRISQLINFNFLLSCFRRDSHKIDSFLKVLRCRATKTQPQMC
;
A
#
# COMPACT_ATOMS: atom_id res chain seq x y z
N MET A 1 -38.47 13.77 -15.75
CA MET A 1 -37.36 13.23 -16.57
C MET A 1 -36.10 13.30 -15.72
N ALA A 2 -35.48 12.17 -15.39
CA ALA A 2 -34.18 12.18 -14.73
C ALA A 2 -33.12 12.49 -15.80
N VAL A 3 -32.37 13.59 -15.62
CA VAL A 3 -31.25 13.94 -16.49
C VAL A 3 -30.05 13.14 -16.01
N CYS A 4 -29.53 12.25 -16.86
CA CYS A 4 -28.28 11.55 -16.59
C CYS A 4 -27.12 12.48 -16.97
N SER A 5 -26.52 13.17 -16.00
CA SER A 5 -25.31 13.95 -16.21
C SER A 5 -24.08 13.05 -16.11
N SER A 6 -23.13 13.20 -17.03
CA SER A 6 -21.84 12.53 -16.92
C SER A 6 -21.08 13.06 -15.70
N VAL A 7 -20.47 12.15 -14.95
CA VAL A 7 -19.57 12.51 -13.84
C VAL A 7 -18.20 12.83 -14.43
N PRO A 8 -17.61 14.00 -14.16
CA PRO A 8 -16.29 14.35 -14.68
C PRO A 8 -15.20 13.52 -14.00
N ILE A 9 -14.11 13.25 -14.75
CA ILE A 9 -12.98 12.44 -14.28
C ILE A 9 -12.28 13.08 -13.07
N SER A 10 -12.25 14.41 -13.00
CA SER A 10 -11.73 15.16 -11.85
C SER A 10 -12.40 14.75 -10.54
N ASP A 11 -13.72 14.54 -10.54
CA ASP A 11 -14.50 14.20 -9.34
C ASP A 11 -14.31 12.73 -8.95
N LEU A 12 -14.06 11.85 -9.94
CA LEU A 12 -13.67 10.47 -9.69
C LEU A 12 -12.27 10.41 -9.05
N LEU A 13 -11.31 11.16 -9.57
CA LEU A 13 -9.95 11.23 -9.05
C LEU A 13 -9.89 11.91 -7.68
N ASP A 14 -10.71 12.94 -7.43
CA ASP A 14 -10.82 13.57 -6.12
C ASP A 14 -11.33 12.59 -5.07
N ARG A 15 -12.41 11.86 -5.37
CA ARG A 15 -12.92 10.80 -4.48
C ARG A 15 -11.91 9.67 -4.27
N ALA A 16 -11.21 9.24 -5.32
CA ALA A 16 -10.16 8.24 -5.22
C ALA A 16 -9.00 8.71 -4.33
N SER A 17 -8.57 9.97 -4.49
CA SER A 17 -7.53 10.60 -3.67
C SER A 17 -7.95 10.69 -2.19
N GLN A 18 -9.18 11.11 -1.90
CA GLN A 18 -9.67 11.13 -0.52
C GLN A 18 -9.72 9.73 0.10
N GLY A 19 -10.10 8.73 -0.70
CA GLY A 19 -10.08 7.32 -0.29
C GLY A 19 -8.67 6.82 0.02
N SER A 20 -7.69 7.14 -0.83
CA SER A 20 -6.29 6.75 -0.61
C SER A 20 -5.66 7.45 0.58
N ASP A 21 -5.97 8.74 0.78
CA ASP A 21 -5.55 9.51 1.95
C ASP A 21 -5.99 8.82 3.24
N LYS A 22 -7.27 8.43 3.31
CA LYS A 22 -7.84 7.72 4.46
C LYS A 22 -7.19 6.35 4.64
N LEU A 23 -6.97 5.60 3.56
CA LEU A 23 -6.34 4.29 3.59
C LEU A 23 -4.91 4.37 4.15
N HIS A 24 -4.13 5.33 3.67
CA HIS A 24 -2.77 5.56 4.12
C HIS A 24 -2.71 6.02 5.58
N ALA A 25 -3.61 6.91 6.00
CA ALA A 25 -3.72 7.35 7.39
C ALA A 25 -4.01 6.17 8.33
N LEU A 26 -5.01 5.35 8.01
CA LEU A 26 -5.35 4.14 8.78
C LEU A 26 -4.17 3.16 8.84
N SER A 27 -3.53 2.91 7.69
CA SER A 27 -2.36 2.03 7.62
C SER A 27 -1.19 2.54 8.45
N THR A 28 -1.01 3.86 8.54
CA THR A 28 0.02 4.48 9.35
C THR A 28 -0.28 4.34 10.82
N THR A 29 -1.52 4.63 11.23
CA THR A 29 -1.96 4.50 12.62
C THR A 29 -1.81 3.08 13.13
N ILE A 30 -2.32 2.07 12.39
CA ILE A 30 -2.22 0.66 12.83
C ILE A 30 -0.76 0.18 12.86
N SER A 31 0.07 0.62 11.90
CA SER A 31 1.50 0.28 11.91
C SER A 31 2.23 0.91 13.09
N GLN A 32 1.92 2.15 13.45
CA GLN A 32 2.53 2.84 14.60
C GLN A 32 2.12 2.18 15.91
N ASP A 33 0.83 1.84 16.05
CA ASP A 33 0.30 1.17 17.23
C ASP A 33 0.93 -0.22 17.43
N LEU A 34 1.10 -1.01 16.36
CA LEU A 34 1.79 -2.30 16.49
C LEU A 34 3.28 -2.15 16.77
N ASN A 35 3.94 -1.14 16.20
CA ASN A 35 5.36 -0.90 16.44
C ASN A 35 5.67 -0.40 17.85
N SER A 36 4.70 0.25 18.54
CA SER A 36 4.86 0.71 19.92
C SER A 36 4.83 -0.45 20.92
N HIS A 37 4.07 -1.50 20.62
CA HIS A 37 3.98 -2.72 21.41
C HIS A 37 5.01 -3.79 21.01
N PHE A 38 5.83 -3.53 19.98
CA PHE A 38 6.77 -4.50 19.43
C PHE A 38 8.08 -4.56 20.24
N PRO A 39 8.54 -5.76 20.64
CA PRO A 39 9.80 -5.89 21.37
C PRO A 39 11.00 -5.47 20.48
N PRO A 40 12.05 -4.87 21.06
CA PRO A 40 13.21 -4.39 20.31
C PRO A 40 13.90 -5.47 19.47
N ILE A 41 13.93 -6.72 19.95
CA ILE A 41 14.53 -7.86 19.25
C ILE A 41 13.81 -8.17 17.93
N GLY A 42 12.49 -7.94 17.91
CA GLY A 42 11.67 -8.13 16.73
C GLY A 42 12.09 -7.19 15.59
N ARG A 43 12.52 -5.96 15.90
CA ARG A 43 12.97 -4.98 14.90
C ARG A 43 14.26 -5.39 14.17
N VAL A 44 15.12 -6.18 14.82
CA VAL A 44 16.37 -6.68 14.23
C VAL A 44 16.10 -7.85 13.26
N ILE A 45 15.03 -8.62 13.52
CA ILE A 45 14.64 -9.80 12.74
C ILE A 45 13.64 -9.44 11.63
N MET A 46 13.10 -8.22 11.62
CA MET A 46 12.13 -7.77 10.63
C MET A 46 12.65 -7.95 9.19
N PRO A 47 11.86 -8.55 8.28
CA PRO A 47 12.23 -8.66 6.88
C PRO A 47 12.46 -7.29 6.23
N ARG A 48 13.33 -7.25 5.23
CA ARG A 48 13.69 -6.00 4.54
C ARG A 48 12.50 -5.48 3.71
N PRO A 49 12.33 -4.15 3.55
CA PRO A 49 11.29 -3.60 2.68
C PRO A 49 11.34 -4.13 1.24
N SER A 50 12.49 -4.53 0.73
CA SER A 50 12.65 -5.16 -0.59
C SER A 50 11.93 -6.51 -0.72
N MET A 51 11.49 -7.12 0.39
CA MET A 51 10.81 -8.41 0.41
C MET A 51 9.28 -8.29 0.33
N CYS A 52 8.72 -7.07 0.29
CA CYS A 52 7.29 -6.91 0.04
C CYS A 52 6.96 -7.47 -1.35
N HIS A 53 5.81 -8.14 -1.50
CA HIS A 53 5.41 -8.81 -2.75
C HIS A 53 5.29 -7.87 -3.96
N THR A 54 5.06 -6.59 -3.71
CA THR A 54 4.97 -5.52 -4.71
C THR A 54 6.32 -4.90 -5.09
N SER A 55 7.44 -5.33 -4.48
CA SER A 55 8.75 -4.71 -4.72
C SER A 55 9.29 -4.97 -6.13
N SER A 56 8.74 -5.95 -6.87
CA SER A 56 9.03 -6.19 -8.29
C SER A 56 8.37 -5.16 -9.21
N LEU A 57 7.38 -4.41 -8.73
CA LEU A 57 6.74 -3.35 -9.51
C LEU A 57 7.68 -2.15 -9.60
N GLN A 58 8.00 -1.75 -10.83
CA GLN A 58 8.74 -0.52 -11.13
C GLN A 58 7.89 0.71 -10.80
N THR A 59 7.83 1.02 -9.51
CA THR A 59 7.06 2.13 -8.97
C THR A 59 7.98 3.31 -8.77
N PRO A 60 7.56 4.54 -9.17
CA PRO A 60 8.35 5.71 -8.90
C PRO A 60 8.55 5.87 -7.39
N SER A 61 9.79 6.06 -6.96
CA SER A 61 10.15 6.08 -5.54
C SER A 61 9.99 7.46 -4.92
N ASP A 62 9.96 8.50 -5.76
CA ASP A 62 9.84 9.89 -5.34
C ASP A 62 8.83 10.66 -6.21
N LYS A 63 8.49 11.85 -5.72
CA LYS A 63 7.53 12.75 -6.37
C LYS A 63 8.00 13.18 -7.76
N GLN A 64 9.30 13.43 -7.97
CA GLN A 64 9.83 13.88 -9.25
C GLN A 64 9.69 12.78 -10.31
N GLN A 65 10.01 11.54 -9.95
CA GLN A 65 9.84 10.39 -10.83
C GLN A 65 8.37 10.17 -11.16
N ALA A 66 7.46 10.28 -10.19
CA ALA A 66 6.01 10.16 -10.42
C ALA A 66 5.48 11.23 -11.39
N LEU A 67 6.01 12.45 -11.32
CA LEU A 67 5.65 13.55 -12.24
C LEU A 67 6.09 13.30 -13.69
N GLN A 68 7.08 12.42 -13.92
CA GLN A 68 7.55 12.06 -15.26
C GLN A 68 6.84 10.84 -15.86
N VAL A 69 6.11 10.06 -15.04
CA VAL A 69 5.34 8.90 -15.52
C VAL A 69 4.06 9.37 -16.22
N SER A 70 3.71 8.73 -17.35
CA SER A 70 2.48 9.02 -18.09
C SER A 70 1.23 8.77 -17.24
N GLU A 71 0.11 9.41 -17.55
CA GLU A 71 -1.13 9.21 -16.77
C GLU A 71 -1.64 7.77 -16.83
N SER A 72 -1.57 7.13 -18.00
CA SER A 72 -1.99 5.74 -18.19
C SER A 72 -1.15 4.78 -17.39
N ASP A 73 0.17 4.97 -17.38
CA ASP A 73 1.09 4.08 -16.65
C ASP A 73 0.93 4.29 -15.14
N LEU A 74 0.77 5.55 -14.70
CA LEU A 74 0.56 5.87 -13.29
C LEU A 74 -0.76 5.28 -12.76
N LEU A 75 -1.84 5.36 -13.56
CA LEU A 75 -3.11 4.71 -13.25
C LEU A 75 -3.01 3.18 -13.25
N SER A 76 -2.23 2.61 -14.18
CA SER A 76 -1.96 1.17 -14.25
C SER A 76 -1.16 0.68 -13.04
N LEU A 77 -0.16 1.44 -12.59
CA LEU A 77 0.61 1.16 -11.38
C LEU A 77 -0.28 1.23 -10.12
N ALA A 78 -1.12 2.27 -10.00
CA ALA A 78 -2.08 2.38 -8.90
C ALA A 78 -3.04 1.19 -8.87
N ARG A 79 -3.59 0.79 -10.03
CA ARG A 79 -4.45 -0.39 -10.17
C ARG A 79 -3.72 -1.68 -9.77
N SER A 80 -2.50 -1.87 -10.26
CA SER A 80 -1.68 -3.07 -9.97
C SER A 80 -1.40 -3.20 -8.47
N LEU A 81 -1.08 -2.09 -7.78
CA LEU A 81 -0.89 -2.09 -6.33
C LEU A 81 -2.19 -2.41 -5.60
N LEU A 82 -3.32 -1.78 -5.99
CA LEU A 82 -4.62 -2.06 -5.38
C LEU A 82 -5.04 -3.52 -5.53
N GLN A 83 -4.81 -4.12 -6.71
CA GLN A 83 -5.08 -5.53 -6.96
C GLN A 83 -4.15 -6.46 -6.18
N ALA A 84 -2.86 -6.12 -6.08
CA ALA A 84 -1.91 -6.90 -5.27
C ALA A 84 -2.27 -6.93 -3.78
N TRP A 85 -3.09 -5.99 -3.32
CA TRP A 85 -3.56 -5.89 -1.93
C TRP A 85 -5.00 -6.36 -1.74
N SER A 86 -5.74 -6.77 -2.77
CA SER A 86 -7.12 -7.25 -2.60
C SER A 86 -7.19 -8.48 -1.71
N ASP A 87 -6.34 -9.46 -1.98
CA ASP A 87 -6.35 -10.75 -1.28
C ASP A 87 -5.66 -10.68 0.09
N PRO A 88 -4.50 -10.01 0.25
CA PRO A 88 -3.88 -9.85 1.56
C PRO A 88 -4.70 -9.03 2.56
N LEU A 89 -5.54 -8.09 2.10
CA LEU A 89 -6.43 -7.29 2.96
C LEU A 89 -7.76 -7.96 3.25
N LEU A 90 -8.19 -8.88 2.38
CA LEU A 90 -9.31 -9.78 2.65
C LEU A 90 -8.81 -10.81 3.68
N MET A 91 -8.75 -10.38 4.95
CA MET A 91 -8.37 -11.16 6.12
C MET A 91 -9.34 -12.34 6.34
N GLY A 92 -9.35 -13.30 5.42
CA GLY A 92 -9.93 -14.62 5.55
C GLY A 92 -8.86 -15.61 6.05
N PRO A 93 -9.07 -16.93 5.90
CA PRO A 93 -8.10 -17.96 6.30
C PRO A 93 -6.69 -17.76 5.71
N ALA A 94 -6.54 -16.91 4.69
CA ALA A 94 -5.26 -16.53 4.07
C ALA A 94 -4.29 -15.78 5.00
N ALA A 95 -4.74 -15.19 6.11
CA ALA A 95 -3.80 -14.74 7.16
C ALA A 95 -2.95 -15.91 7.71
N GLN A 96 -3.49 -17.14 7.66
CA GLN A 96 -2.77 -18.37 7.98
C GLN A 96 -1.86 -18.83 6.83
N THR A 97 -2.06 -18.32 5.61
CA THR A 97 -1.24 -18.62 4.42
C THR A 97 -0.05 -17.66 4.29
N ILE A 98 -0.11 -16.46 4.89
CA ILE A 98 1.08 -15.61 5.07
C ILE A 98 2.11 -16.31 5.99
N SER A 99 1.65 -17.22 6.86
CA SER A 99 2.49 -18.17 7.61
C SER A 99 3.19 -19.23 6.74
N LEU A 100 2.87 -19.34 5.44
CA LEU A 100 3.47 -20.31 4.51
C LEU A 100 4.58 -19.72 3.62
N LEU A 101 4.95 -18.45 3.80
CA LEU A 101 6.21 -17.95 3.23
C LEU A 101 7.38 -18.69 3.90
N PRO A 102 8.38 -19.16 3.14
CA PRO A 102 9.30 -20.18 3.60
C PRO A 102 10.29 -19.58 4.60
N PHE A 103 10.04 -19.77 5.90
CA PHE A 103 11.08 -19.78 6.92
C PHE A 103 11.06 -21.13 7.63
N SER A 104 12.03 -21.97 7.25
CA SER A 104 12.31 -23.24 7.92
C SER A 104 12.96 -22.93 9.27
N GLY A 105 12.32 -23.32 10.37
CA GLY A 105 12.83 -23.05 11.71
C GLY A 105 12.02 -23.69 12.84
N GLY A 106 12.07 -25.03 12.91
CA GLY A 106 12.09 -25.85 14.12
C GLY A 106 11.04 -25.64 15.23
N ASN A 107 10.33 -26.72 15.54
CA ASN A 107 9.51 -27.01 16.72
C ASN A 107 9.74 -26.10 17.96
N ASP A 108 8.85 -25.14 18.21
CA ASP A 108 8.52 -24.69 19.57
C ASP A 108 7.24 -23.82 19.61
N ILE A 109 6.31 -24.18 20.48
CA ILE A 109 4.95 -23.59 20.59
C ILE A 109 4.97 -22.08 20.96
N GLY A 110 6.11 -21.55 21.40
CA GLY A 110 6.35 -20.11 21.65
C GLY A 110 6.98 -19.34 20.47
N GLN A 111 7.65 -20.02 19.55
CA GLN A 111 8.31 -19.44 18.37
C GLN A 111 7.27 -19.00 17.31
N ASP A 112 6.17 -19.73 17.22
CA ASP A 112 5.09 -19.55 16.25
C ASP A 112 4.38 -18.19 16.41
N ARG A 113 4.02 -17.80 17.65
CA ARG A 113 3.33 -16.52 17.88
C ARG A 113 4.19 -15.30 17.62
N ILE A 114 5.47 -15.36 17.98
CA ILE A 114 6.43 -14.26 17.71
C ILE A 114 6.66 -14.14 16.20
N SER A 115 6.80 -15.27 15.50
CA SER A 115 6.97 -15.28 14.04
C SER A 115 5.74 -14.77 13.31
N GLN A 116 4.53 -15.17 13.73
CA GLN A 116 3.27 -14.63 13.22
C GLN A 116 3.18 -13.11 13.41
N LEU A 117 3.57 -12.63 14.59
CA LEU A 117 3.55 -11.20 14.91
C LEU A 117 4.56 -10.41 14.04
N ILE A 118 5.75 -10.96 13.78
CA ILE A 118 6.74 -10.40 12.84
C ILE A 118 6.19 -10.36 11.42
N ASN A 119 5.59 -11.46 10.94
CA ASN A 119 5.01 -11.53 9.60
C ASN A 119 3.86 -10.53 9.42
N PHE A 120 2.99 -10.41 10.42
CA PHE A 120 1.89 -9.45 10.40
C PHE A 120 2.40 -8.00 10.41
N ASN A 121 3.38 -7.67 11.26
CA ASN A 121 3.99 -6.35 11.28
C ASN A 121 4.69 -6.03 9.95
N PHE A 122 5.34 -7.02 9.34
CA PHE A 122 5.98 -6.88 8.04
C PHE A 122 4.93 -6.60 6.94
N LEU A 123 3.83 -7.35 6.92
CA LEU A 123 2.72 -7.13 5.99
C LEU A 123 2.18 -5.70 6.12
N LEU A 124 1.92 -5.23 7.33
CA LEU A 124 1.41 -3.87 7.54
C LEU A 124 2.43 -2.79 7.17
N SER A 125 3.72 -3.03 7.37
CA SER A 125 4.78 -2.15 6.88
C SER A 125 4.77 -2.04 5.35
N CYS A 126 4.61 -3.17 4.66
CA CYS A 126 4.45 -3.21 3.20
C CYS A 126 3.17 -2.48 2.75
N PHE A 127 2.06 -2.70 3.45
CA PHE A 127 0.79 -2.05 3.13
C PHE A 127 0.87 -0.53 3.33
N ARG A 128 1.53 -0.07 4.40
CA ARG A 128 1.77 1.35 4.66
C ARG A 128 2.59 2.00 3.56
N ARG A 129 3.64 1.29 3.10
CA ARG A 129 4.48 1.76 2.00
C ARG A 129 3.70 1.89 0.70
N ASP A 130 2.90 0.88 0.36
CA ASP A 130 2.20 0.84 -0.91
C ASP A 130 0.97 1.74 -0.92
N SER A 131 0.27 1.90 0.20
CA SER A 131 -0.80 2.90 0.37
C SER A 131 -0.27 4.33 0.20
N HIS A 132 0.92 4.63 0.72
CA HIS A 132 1.58 5.92 0.48
C HIS A 132 1.88 6.15 -1.02
N LYS A 133 2.33 5.10 -1.73
CA LYS A 133 2.56 5.17 -3.18
C LYS A 133 1.26 5.43 -3.94
N ILE A 134 0.22 4.64 -3.68
CA ILE A 134 -1.10 4.79 -4.30
C ILE A 134 -1.63 6.20 -4.08
N ASP A 135 -1.54 6.70 -2.85
CA ASP A 135 -1.99 8.05 -2.50
C ASP A 135 -1.23 9.15 -3.27
N SER A 136 0.10 9.04 -3.32
CA SER A 136 0.94 9.94 -4.12
C SER A 136 0.56 9.92 -5.60
N PHE A 137 0.34 8.74 -6.18
CA PHE A 137 -0.02 8.59 -7.59
C PHE A 137 -1.38 9.22 -7.90
N LEU A 138 -2.38 8.99 -7.05
CA LEU A 138 -3.72 9.56 -7.21
C LEU A 138 -3.72 11.07 -7.04
N LYS A 139 -2.89 11.62 -6.14
CA LYS A 139 -2.70 13.08 -6.02
C LYS A 139 -2.08 13.70 -7.27
N VAL A 140 -1.09 13.06 -7.88
CA VAL A 140 -0.51 13.52 -9.16
C VAL A 140 -1.56 13.46 -10.27
N LEU A 141 -2.30 12.35 -10.40
CA LEU A 141 -3.37 12.21 -11.40
C LEU A 141 -4.48 13.26 -11.21
N ARG A 142 -4.94 13.47 -9.97
CA ARG A 142 -5.91 14.51 -9.63
C ARG A 142 -5.40 15.90 -10.01
N CYS A 143 -4.14 16.19 -9.71
CA CYS A 143 -3.54 17.48 -10.05
C CYS A 143 -3.50 17.71 -11.56
N ARG A 144 -3.10 16.71 -12.36
CA ARG A 144 -3.11 16.80 -13.83
C ARG A 144 -4.52 16.91 -14.43
N ALA A 145 -5.50 16.24 -13.84
CA ALA A 145 -6.89 16.34 -14.28
C ALA A 145 -7.53 17.71 -13.96
N THR A 146 -7.00 18.44 -12.97
CA THR A 146 -7.48 19.77 -12.57
C THR A 146 -6.63 20.92 -13.14
N LYS A 147 -5.39 20.65 -13.52
CA LYS A 147 -4.44 21.61 -14.10
C LYS A 147 -3.82 21.06 -15.38
N THR A 148 -3.88 21.84 -16.45
CA THR A 148 -3.27 21.53 -17.76
C THR A 148 -1.74 21.50 -17.77
N GLN A 149 -1.03 21.80 -16.66
CA GLN A 149 0.44 21.78 -16.58
C GLN A 149 0.97 20.88 -15.43
N PRO A 150 1.77 19.82 -15.76
CA PRO A 150 2.34 18.90 -14.78
C PRO A 150 3.33 19.53 -13.78
N GLN A 151 4.02 20.61 -14.13
CA GLN A 151 4.99 21.29 -13.24
C GLN A 151 4.38 22.06 -12.06
N MET A 152 3.05 22.22 -12.03
CA MET A 152 2.31 22.81 -10.91
C MET A 152 1.69 21.75 -9.99
N CYS A 153 2.07 20.50 -10.22
CA CYS A 153 1.91 19.34 -9.37
C CYS A 153 3.30 19.04 -8.77
#